data_AF-A0A7X4C3Z5-F1
#
_entry.id   AF-A0A7X4C3Z5-F1
#
_cell.length_a   1.000
_cell.length_b   1.000
_cell.length_c   1.000
_cell.angle_alpha   90.00
_cell.angle_beta   90.00
_cell.angle_gamma   90.00
#
_symmetry.space_group_name_H-M   'P 1'
#
loop_
_entity.id
_entity.type
_entity.pdbx_description
1 polymer ?
#
loop_
_entity_poly.entity_id
_entity_poly.type
_entity_poly.pdbx_seq_one_letter_code
_entity_poly.pdbx_strand_id
1 'polypeptide(L)'
;MFIQTEQTPNPATLKFIPGVQVMARGTADFPSPEGSERSPLAQALFDVPGVRAVFFGSDFVTVSKDDARDWQTLKPMILGAIMDHFMAGRPVILAGDESEADDGAEDSEVVSQIKELLETRVRPAVAQDGGDIVFRAFEDGVVYLSMQGACAGCPSSTATLKMGVENMLRHYIPEVEAVYPVP
;
A
#
# COMPACT_ATOMS: atom_id res chain seq x y z
N MET A 1 7.97 -21.58 8.12
CA MET A 1 7.14 -20.57 7.44
C MET A 1 7.27 -20.76 5.94
N PHE A 2 6.18 -20.72 5.18
CA PHE A 2 6.19 -20.82 3.71
C PHE A 2 5.61 -19.52 3.15
N ILE A 3 6.41 -18.78 2.38
CA ILE A 3 6.04 -17.47 1.83
C ILE A 3 5.72 -17.65 0.35
N GLN A 4 4.50 -17.30 -0.05
CA GLN A 4 4.11 -17.26 -1.47
C GLN A 4 4.50 -15.92 -2.09
N THR A 5 4.73 -15.89 -3.40
CA THR A 5 4.99 -14.64 -4.13
C THR A 5 4.06 -14.50 -5.31
N GLU A 6 3.49 -13.32 -5.49
CA GLU A 6 2.58 -12.98 -6.60
C GLU A 6 3.11 -11.77 -7.37
N GLN A 7 2.92 -11.80 -8.69
CA GLN A 7 3.21 -10.65 -9.54
C GLN A 7 2.14 -9.58 -9.35
N THR A 8 2.56 -8.32 -9.34
CA THR A 8 1.64 -7.17 -9.35
C THR A 8 1.55 -6.60 -10.76
N PRO A 9 0.56 -5.74 -11.06
CA PRO A 9 0.54 -4.99 -12.31
C PRO A 9 1.77 -4.09 -12.53
N ASN A 10 2.50 -3.75 -11.46
CA ASN A 10 3.75 -3.00 -11.53
C ASN A 10 4.95 -3.98 -11.60
N PRO A 11 5.71 -4.06 -12.71
CA PRO A 11 6.81 -5.01 -12.86
C PRO A 11 8.00 -4.74 -11.90
N ALA A 12 8.11 -3.52 -11.39
CA ALA A 12 9.11 -3.15 -10.39
C ALA A 12 8.70 -3.57 -8.97
N THR A 13 7.52 -4.18 -8.79
CA THR A 13 6.93 -4.47 -7.49
C THR A 13 6.45 -5.92 -7.40
N LEU A 14 6.80 -6.59 -6.30
CA LEU A 14 6.41 -7.97 -6.04
C LEU A 14 5.72 -8.10 -4.69
N LYS A 15 4.64 -8.88 -4.67
CA LYS A 15 3.86 -9.19 -3.47
C LYS A 15 4.36 -10.49 -2.84
N PHE A 16 4.57 -10.47 -1.53
CA PHE A 16 5.00 -11.59 -0.69
C PHE A 16 3.91 -11.87 0.34
N ILE A 17 3.46 -13.11 0.43
CA ILE A 17 2.36 -13.53 1.31
C ILE A 17 2.94 -14.53 2.32
N PRO A 18 3.27 -14.10 3.55
CA PRO A 18 3.96 -14.94 4.52
C PRO A 18 3.09 -16.07 5.13
N GLY A 19 1.79 -16.05 4.86
CA GLY A 19 0.81 -16.98 5.43
C GLY A 19 0.43 -16.68 6.88
N VAL A 20 0.80 -15.49 7.37
CA VAL A 20 0.43 -14.95 8.69
C VAL A 20 -0.06 -13.51 8.53
N GLN A 21 -0.77 -13.01 9.54
CA GLN A 21 -1.15 -11.59 9.58
C GLN A 21 0.11 -10.71 9.67
N VAL A 22 0.18 -9.70 8.80
CA VAL A 22 1.27 -8.71 8.75
C VAL A 22 0.85 -7.45 9.50
N MET A 23 -0.28 -6.85 9.12
CA MET A 23 -0.89 -5.71 9.82
C MET A 23 -2.18 -6.14 10.50
N ALA A 24 -2.30 -5.83 11.79
CA ALA A 24 -3.53 -6.11 12.55
C ALA A 24 -4.68 -5.17 12.14
N ARG A 25 -4.34 -3.92 11.82
CA ARG A 25 -5.26 -2.86 11.37
C ARG A 25 -4.56 -1.97 10.37
N GLY A 26 -5.33 -1.42 9.43
CA GLY A 26 -4.83 -0.49 8.43
C GLY A 26 -3.71 -1.08 7.58
N THR A 27 -2.87 -0.19 7.07
CA THR A 27 -1.74 -0.48 6.19
C THR A 27 -0.57 0.41 6.59
N ALA A 28 0.65 0.03 6.22
CA ALA A 28 1.83 0.85 6.47
C ALA A 28 2.66 0.98 5.19
N ASP A 29 2.88 2.22 4.77
CA ASP A 29 3.65 2.56 3.58
C ASP A 29 5.02 3.13 3.96
N PHE A 30 6.05 2.68 3.25
CA PHE A 30 7.44 3.11 3.37
C PHE A 30 7.98 3.38 1.96
N PRO A 31 7.76 4.59 1.40
CA PRO A 31 8.14 4.92 0.04
C PRO A 31 9.66 5.10 -0.15
N SER A 32 10.40 5.24 0.96
CA SER A 32 11.86 5.28 1.03
C SER A 32 12.33 4.65 2.35
N PRO A 33 13.65 4.42 2.54
CA PRO A 33 14.19 3.98 3.82
C PRO A 33 13.93 4.94 4.99
N GLU A 34 13.67 6.21 4.70
CA GLU A 34 13.39 7.24 5.70
C GLU A 34 12.04 6.91 6.39
N GLY A 35 12.02 6.97 7.72
CA GLY A 35 10.84 6.59 8.49
C GLY A 35 10.61 5.08 8.63
N SER A 36 11.51 4.23 8.14
CA SER A 36 11.47 2.77 8.38
C SER A 36 11.73 2.37 9.83
N GLU A 37 12.27 3.29 10.65
CA GLU A 37 12.62 3.08 12.06
C GLU A 37 11.45 2.58 12.93
N ARG A 38 10.22 2.91 12.55
CA ARG A 38 8.99 2.41 13.19
C ARG A 38 8.68 0.94 12.89
N SER A 39 9.46 0.28 12.03
CA SER A 39 9.23 -1.10 11.62
C SER A 39 10.54 -1.90 11.51
N PRO A 40 10.78 -2.86 12.42
CA PRO A 40 11.91 -3.77 12.29
C PRO A 40 11.85 -4.64 11.02
N LEU A 41 10.65 -4.87 10.48
CA LEU A 41 10.49 -5.57 9.19
C LEU A 41 10.92 -4.68 8.02
N ALA A 42 10.49 -3.41 8.01
CA ALA A 42 10.85 -2.48 6.93
C ALA A 42 12.37 -2.25 6.92
N GLN A 43 13.00 -2.04 8.08
CA GLN A 43 14.46 -1.89 8.17
C GLN A 43 15.19 -3.10 7.58
N ALA A 44 14.80 -4.32 7.98
CA ALA A 44 15.42 -5.54 7.47
C ALA A 44 15.23 -5.72 5.95
N LEU A 45 14.13 -5.21 5.39
CA LEU A 45 13.88 -5.24 3.95
C LEU A 45 14.71 -4.18 3.21
N PHE A 46 14.87 -2.98 3.77
CA PHE A 46 15.71 -1.94 3.19
C PHE A 46 17.21 -2.27 3.25
N ASP A 47 17.64 -3.12 4.19
CA ASP A 47 19.01 -3.65 4.24
C ASP A 47 19.34 -4.56 3.03
N VAL A 48 18.33 -5.05 2.30
CA VAL A 48 18.52 -5.80 1.06
C VAL A 48 18.87 -4.83 -0.08
N PRO A 49 20.10 -4.90 -0.67
CA PRO A 49 20.51 -3.94 -1.67
C PRO A 49 19.63 -3.96 -2.93
N GLY A 50 19.01 -2.82 -3.23
CA GLY A 50 18.11 -2.65 -4.37
C GLY A 50 16.62 -2.65 -4.03
N VAL A 51 16.26 -2.78 -2.75
CA VAL A 51 14.91 -2.49 -2.26
C VAL A 51 14.75 -0.97 -2.13
N ARG A 52 13.72 -0.44 -2.81
CA ARG A 52 13.45 1.00 -2.91
C ARG A 52 12.30 1.44 -2.02
N ALA A 53 11.24 0.64 -1.95
CA ALA A 53 10.05 0.92 -1.17
C ALA A 53 9.46 -0.39 -0.64
N VAL A 54 8.77 -0.29 0.49
CA VAL A 54 8.15 -1.40 1.20
C VAL A 54 6.75 -0.98 1.62
N PHE A 55 5.79 -1.88 1.50
CA PHE A 55 4.42 -1.64 1.91
C PHE A 55 3.87 -2.88 2.63
N PHE A 56 3.11 -2.67 3.70
CA PHE A 56 2.46 -3.73 4.48
C PHE A 56 0.95 -3.63 4.37
N GLY A 57 0.35 -4.69 3.81
CA GLY A 57 -1.07 -4.95 3.85
C GLY A 57 -1.47 -5.79 5.06
N SER A 58 -2.71 -6.25 5.09
CA SER A 58 -3.24 -7.08 6.19
C SER A 58 -2.48 -8.41 6.35
N ASP A 59 -2.21 -9.11 5.25
CA ASP A 59 -1.58 -10.44 5.22
C ASP A 59 -0.43 -10.57 4.20
N PHE A 60 -0.01 -9.45 3.62
CA PHE A 60 1.04 -9.41 2.61
C PHE A 60 2.02 -8.26 2.83
N VAL A 61 3.21 -8.44 2.26
CA VAL A 61 4.26 -7.44 2.15
C VAL A 61 4.52 -7.21 0.67
N THR A 62 4.52 -5.96 0.24
CA THR A 62 4.90 -5.58 -1.12
C THR A 62 6.26 -4.92 -1.08
N VAL A 63 7.16 -5.33 -1.98
CA VAL A 63 8.49 -4.75 -2.12
C VAL A 63 8.66 -4.21 -3.53
N SER A 64 9.09 -2.97 -3.65
CA SER A 64 9.46 -2.33 -4.91
C SER A 64 10.97 -2.25 -5.01
N LYS A 65 11.52 -2.60 -6.17
CA LYS A 65 12.96 -2.60 -6.43
C LYS A 65 13.38 -1.43 -7.31
N ASP A 66 14.68 -1.14 -7.32
CA ASP A 66 15.29 -0.30 -8.35
C ASP A 66 15.32 -1.04 -9.71
N ASP A 67 15.30 -0.28 -10.81
CA ASP A 67 15.27 -0.83 -12.17
C ASP A 67 16.51 -1.65 -12.53
N ALA A 68 17.65 -1.36 -11.89
CA ALA A 68 18.94 -2.00 -12.17
C ALA A 68 19.06 -3.44 -11.65
N ARG A 69 18.11 -3.94 -10.86
CA ARG A 69 18.21 -5.24 -10.18
C ARG A 69 17.19 -6.24 -10.70
N ASP A 70 17.56 -7.52 -10.70
CA ASP A 70 16.70 -8.62 -11.14
C ASP A 70 16.07 -9.36 -9.96
N TRP A 71 14.78 -9.71 -10.11
CA TRP A 71 14.01 -10.40 -9.07
C TRP A 71 14.57 -11.78 -8.70
N GLN A 72 15.26 -12.47 -9.61
CA GLN A 72 15.91 -13.76 -9.34
C GLN A 72 17.00 -13.65 -8.26
N THR A 73 17.63 -12.48 -8.14
CA THR A 73 18.66 -12.21 -7.12
C THR A 73 18.07 -11.62 -5.84
N LEU A 74 17.10 -10.73 -5.96
CA LEU A 74 16.47 -10.06 -4.80
C LEU A 74 15.53 -10.99 -4.03
N LYS A 75 14.76 -11.82 -4.73
CA LYS A 75 13.70 -12.65 -4.12
C LYS A 75 14.25 -13.56 -3.01
N PRO A 76 15.36 -14.32 -3.18
CA PRO A 76 15.91 -15.12 -2.09
C PRO A 76 16.29 -14.31 -0.84
N MET A 77 16.85 -13.10 -1.02
CA MET A 77 17.27 -12.24 0.10
C MET A 77 16.07 -11.70 0.87
N ILE A 78 15.04 -11.23 0.15
CA ILE A 78 13.80 -10.73 0.74
C ILE A 78 13.06 -11.84 1.48
N LEU A 79 12.96 -13.04 0.88
CA LEU A 79 12.38 -14.20 1.55
C LEU A 79 13.10 -14.53 2.85
N GLY A 80 14.43 -14.50 2.85
CA GLY A 80 15.25 -14.68 4.05
C GLY A 80 14.96 -13.64 5.13
N ALA A 81 14.90 -12.36 4.76
CA ALA A 81 14.61 -11.26 5.69
C ALA A 81 13.21 -11.40 6.33
N ILE A 82 12.18 -11.69 5.54
CA ILE A 82 10.82 -11.91 6.04
C ILE A 82 10.77 -13.13 6.96
N MET A 83 11.38 -14.26 6.55
CA MET A 83 11.42 -15.47 7.37
C MET A 83 12.12 -15.22 8.71
N ASP A 84 13.30 -14.60 8.71
CA ASP A 84 14.04 -14.30 9.93
C ASP A 84 13.23 -13.41 10.88
N HIS A 85 12.60 -12.36 10.34
CA HIS A 85 11.76 -11.45 11.14
C HIS A 85 10.64 -12.19 11.87
N PHE A 86 9.84 -12.97 11.16
CA PHE A 86 8.70 -13.66 11.77
C PHE A 86 9.13 -14.83 12.66
N MET A 87 10.22 -15.53 12.34
CA MET A 87 10.76 -16.58 13.22
C MET A 87 11.33 -16.02 14.51
N ALA A 88 11.89 -14.80 14.48
CA ALA A 88 12.35 -14.10 15.67
C ALA A 88 11.22 -13.55 16.55
N GLY A 89 9.96 -13.57 16.07
CA GLY A 89 8.80 -13.06 16.82
C GLY A 89 8.86 -11.55 17.06
N ARG A 90 9.58 -10.80 16.21
CA ARG A 90 9.66 -9.34 16.30
C ARG A 90 8.33 -8.70 15.87
N PRO A 91 7.95 -7.54 16.42
CA PRO A 91 6.77 -6.83 15.96
C PRO A 91 7.00 -6.25 14.56
N VAL A 92 5.96 -6.23 13.73
CA VAL A 92 6.01 -5.61 12.39
C VAL A 92 6.09 -4.08 12.50
N ILE A 93 5.32 -3.49 13.42
CA ILE A 93 5.33 -2.05 13.75
C ILE A 93 5.65 -1.90 15.25
N LEU A 94 6.50 -0.95 15.61
CA LEU A 94 6.82 -0.63 17.00
C LEU A 94 5.62 0.02 17.70
N ALA A 95 5.41 -0.31 18.97
CA ALA A 95 4.30 0.23 19.74
C ALA A 95 4.38 1.77 19.84
N GLY A 96 3.28 2.45 19.51
CA GLY A 96 3.19 3.93 19.50
C GLY A 96 3.25 4.58 18.12
N ASP A 97 3.54 3.80 17.06
CA ASP A 97 3.60 4.25 15.66
C ASP A 97 2.42 3.77 14.80
N GLU A 98 1.35 3.28 15.45
CA GLU A 98 0.08 3.03 14.80
C GLU A 98 -0.52 4.39 14.41
N SER A 99 -0.30 4.81 13.16
CA SER A 99 -1.02 5.95 12.60
C SER A 99 -2.50 5.59 12.53
N GLU A 100 -3.26 6.04 13.54
CA GLU A 100 -4.71 6.06 13.53
C GLU A 100 -5.16 6.80 12.26
N ALA A 101 -6.03 6.15 11.48
CA ALA A 101 -6.79 6.87 10.46
C ALA A 101 -7.51 8.02 11.17
N ASP A 102 -7.34 9.22 10.64
CA ASP A 102 -7.98 10.44 11.11
C ASP A 102 -9.51 10.31 10.93
N ASP A 103 -10.16 9.70 11.93
CA ASP A 103 -11.61 9.61 12.08
C ASP A 103 -12.12 10.74 13.00
N GLY A 104 -11.45 11.90 13.00
CA GLY A 104 -11.70 13.01 13.92
C GLY A 104 -12.52 14.18 13.36
N ALA A 105 -12.79 14.22 12.05
CA ALA A 105 -13.58 15.29 11.43
C ALA A 105 -15.05 14.88 11.29
N GLU A 106 -15.99 15.81 11.52
CA GLU A 106 -17.37 15.65 11.06
C GLU A 106 -17.36 15.64 9.53
N ASP A 107 -17.23 14.45 8.95
CA ASP A 107 -17.28 14.26 7.51
C ASP A 107 -18.65 14.71 6.98
N SER A 108 -18.65 15.38 5.84
CA SER A 108 -19.90 15.59 5.11
C SER A 108 -20.48 14.24 4.67
N GLU A 109 -21.79 14.20 4.41
CA GLU A 109 -22.45 12.99 3.89
C GLU A 109 -21.76 12.47 2.62
N VAL A 110 -21.33 13.39 1.74
CA VAL A 110 -20.59 13.07 0.52
C VAL A 110 -19.23 12.42 0.83
N VAL A 111 -18.46 12.97 1.78
CA VAL A 111 -17.17 12.38 2.17
C VAL A 111 -17.36 10.97 2.75
N SER A 112 -18.39 10.78 3.57
CA SER A 112 -18.73 9.46 4.13
C SER A 112 -19.04 8.45 3.02
N GLN A 113 -19.84 8.83 2.02
CA GLN A 113 -20.14 7.98 0.87
C GLN A 113 -18.89 7.66 0.03
N ILE A 114 -18.01 8.64 -0.18
CA ILE A 114 -16.73 8.43 -0.87
C ILE A 114 -15.92 7.38 -0.11
N LYS A 115 -15.68 7.59 1.19
CA LYS A 115 -14.92 6.67 2.04
C LYS A 115 -15.51 5.25 2.01
N GLU A 116 -16.84 5.11 2.11
CA GLU A 116 -17.53 3.82 2.04
C GLU A 116 -17.33 3.10 0.70
N LEU A 117 -17.47 3.81 -0.43
CA LEU A 117 -17.23 3.22 -1.75
C LEU A 117 -15.78 2.81 -1.94
N LEU A 118 -14.83 3.62 -1.49
CA LEU A 118 -13.41 3.26 -1.55
C LEU A 118 -13.14 2.00 -0.74
N GLU A 119 -13.65 1.93 0.50
CA GLU A 119 -13.47 0.79 1.41
C GLU A 119 -14.09 -0.49 0.86
N THR A 120 -15.32 -0.43 0.37
CA THR A 120 -16.09 -1.62 0.01
C THR A 120 -15.84 -2.12 -1.42
N ARG A 121 -15.37 -1.24 -2.33
CA ARG A 121 -15.23 -1.57 -3.76
C ARG A 121 -13.81 -1.45 -4.29
N VAL A 122 -13.03 -0.46 -3.83
CA VAL A 122 -11.72 -0.16 -4.43
C VAL A 122 -10.58 -0.82 -3.69
N ARG A 123 -10.50 -0.60 -2.38
CA ARG A 123 -9.42 -1.13 -1.54
C ARG A 123 -9.28 -2.65 -1.65
N PRO A 124 -10.35 -3.48 -1.74
CA PRO A 124 -10.20 -4.92 -1.93
C PRO A 124 -9.47 -5.29 -3.23
N ALA A 125 -9.79 -4.61 -4.34
CA ALA A 125 -9.13 -4.84 -5.62
C ALA A 125 -7.68 -4.35 -5.60
N VAL A 126 -7.43 -3.19 -5.00
CA VAL A 126 -6.10 -2.61 -4.89
C VAL A 126 -5.18 -3.46 -3.98
N ALA A 127 -5.71 -3.98 -2.88
CA ALA A 127 -4.98 -4.89 -1.99
C ALA A 127 -4.63 -6.22 -2.69
N GLN A 128 -5.53 -6.71 -3.56
CA GLN A 128 -5.23 -7.87 -4.40
C GLN A 128 -4.00 -7.60 -5.29
N ASP A 129 -3.93 -6.40 -5.87
CA ASP A 129 -2.80 -5.95 -6.69
C ASP A 129 -1.55 -5.56 -5.88
N GLY A 130 -1.60 -5.63 -4.55
CA GLY A 130 -0.47 -5.41 -3.65
C GLY A 130 -0.23 -3.95 -3.27
N GLY A 131 -1.25 -3.09 -3.36
CA GLY A 131 -1.19 -1.70 -2.91
C GLY A 131 -2.30 -1.35 -1.92
N ASP A 132 -2.49 -0.05 -1.72
CA ASP A 132 -3.67 0.52 -1.04
C ASP A 132 -3.94 1.94 -1.56
N ILE A 133 -5.11 2.48 -1.23
CA ILE A 133 -5.46 3.88 -1.46
C ILE A 133 -5.98 4.53 -0.19
N VAL A 134 -5.53 5.76 0.06
CA VAL A 134 -5.92 6.53 1.24
C VAL A 134 -6.62 7.80 0.80
N PHE A 135 -7.84 8.01 1.26
CA PHE A 135 -8.56 9.27 1.08
C PHE A 135 -7.82 10.40 1.79
N ARG A 136 -7.62 11.52 1.11
CA ARG A 136 -6.95 12.71 1.67
C ARG A 136 -7.90 13.88 1.85
N ALA A 137 -8.65 14.22 0.80
CA ALA A 137 -9.55 15.36 0.82
C ALA A 137 -10.62 15.26 -0.28
N PHE A 138 -11.69 16.03 -0.11
CA PHE A 138 -12.69 16.30 -1.13
C PHE A 138 -13.02 17.79 -1.14
N GLU A 139 -12.66 18.48 -2.22
CA GLU A 139 -12.80 19.94 -2.34
C GLU A 139 -13.26 20.28 -3.77
N ASP A 140 -14.26 21.16 -3.92
CA ASP A 140 -14.75 21.64 -5.22
C ASP A 140 -15.02 20.52 -6.26
N GLY A 141 -15.61 19.40 -5.83
CA GLY A 141 -15.92 18.26 -6.68
C GLY A 141 -14.71 17.34 -6.98
N VAL A 142 -13.55 17.61 -6.38
CA VAL A 142 -12.30 16.88 -6.63
C VAL A 142 -11.93 16.01 -5.44
N VAL A 143 -11.75 14.71 -5.68
CA VAL A 143 -11.28 13.73 -4.67
C VAL A 143 -9.76 13.57 -4.77
N TYR A 144 -9.07 13.79 -3.65
CA TYR A 144 -7.62 13.61 -3.54
C TYR A 144 -7.32 12.29 -2.84
N LEU A 145 -6.52 11.44 -3.49
CA LEU A 145 -6.15 10.11 -2.99
C LEU A 145 -4.63 9.95 -2.95
N SER A 146 -4.09 9.35 -1.89
CA SER A 146 -2.71 8.89 -1.86
C SER A 146 -2.67 7.41 -2.25
N MET A 147 -1.82 7.08 -3.21
CA MET A 147 -1.66 5.72 -3.75
C MET A 147 -0.45 5.08 -3.10
N GLN A 148 -0.59 3.87 -2.55
CA GLN A 148 0.44 3.20 -1.77
C GLN A 148 0.82 1.84 -2.34
N GLY A 149 1.99 1.32 -1.95
CA GLY A 149 2.49 0.02 -2.39
C GLY A 149 2.63 -0.09 -3.92
N ALA A 150 2.10 -1.16 -4.52
CA ALA A 150 2.21 -1.41 -5.96
C ALA A 150 1.54 -0.34 -6.86
N CYS A 151 0.61 0.43 -6.30
CA CYS A 151 -0.09 1.49 -7.01
C CYS A 151 0.68 2.81 -7.05
N ALA A 152 1.73 2.94 -6.21
CA ALA A 152 2.59 4.10 -6.14
C ALA A 152 3.72 4.02 -7.20
N GLY A 153 4.10 5.17 -7.77
CA GLY A 153 5.35 5.31 -8.54
C GLY A 153 5.38 4.70 -9.94
N CYS A 154 4.30 4.08 -10.42
CA CYS A 154 4.19 3.54 -11.78
C CYS A 154 3.13 4.31 -12.60
N PRO A 155 3.53 5.08 -13.64
CA PRO A 155 2.60 5.93 -14.40
C PRO A 155 1.41 5.16 -14.99
N SER A 156 1.62 3.93 -15.46
CA SER A 156 0.55 3.09 -16.05
C SER A 156 -0.44 2.60 -15.01
N SER A 157 0.04 2.17 -13.84
CA SER A 157 -0.81 1.70 -12.74
C SER A 157 -1.61 2.86 -12.14
N THR A 158 -0.95 4.00 -11.91
CA THR A 158 -1.62 5.20 -11.39
C THR A 158 -2.68 5.73 -12.35
N ALA A 159 -2.41 5.76 -13.66
CA ALA A 159 -3.38 6.25 -14.64
C ALA A 159 -4.62 5.35 -14.74
N THR A 160 -4.43 4.03 -14.78
CA THR A 160 -5.53 3.06 -14.88
C THR A 160 -6.39 3.07 -13.61
N LEU A 161 -5.74 3.06 -12.44
CA LEU A 161 -6.44 3.09 -11.16
C LEU A 161 -7.21 4.41 -10.99
N LYS A 162 -6.56 5.55 -11.29
CA LYS A 162 -7.22 6.87 -11.27
C LYS A 162 -8.50 6.85 -12.11
N MET A 163 -8.42 6.40 -13.35
CA MET A 163 -9.58 6.37 -14.25
C MET A 163 -10.67 5.43 -13.75
N GLY A 164 -10.30 4.24 -13.24
CA GLY A 164 -11.26 3.28 -12.68
C GLY A 164 -12.00 3.84 -11.47
N VAL A 165 -11.27 4.45 -10.53
CA VAL A 165 -11.85 5.06 -9.33
C VAL A 165 -12.69 6.28 -9.67
N GLU A 166 -12.20 7.16 -10.55
CA GLU A 166 -12.94 8.35 -11.00
C GLU A 166 -14.28 7.98 -11.64
N ASN A 167 -14.28 7.02 -12.59
CA ASN A 167 -15.52 6.58 -13.23
C ASN A 167 -16.52 6.00 -12.24
N MET A 168 -16.03 5.24 -11.26
CA MET A 168 -16.89 4.62 -10.24
C MET A 168 -17.48 5.66 -9.30
N LEU A 169 -16.65 6.56 -8.75
CA LEU A 169 -17.13 7.62 -7.85
C LEU A 169 -18.13 8.53 -8.55
N ARG A 170 -17.85 8.97 -9.79
CA ARG A 170 -18.77 9.80 -10.58
C ARG A 170 -20.11 9.10 -10.89
N HIS A 171 -20.12 7.78 -10.96
CA HIS A 171 -21.35 7.01 -11.20
C HIS A 171 -22.26 7.00 -9.98
N TYR A 172 -21.70 6.88 -8.78
CA TYR A 172 -22.46 6.77 -7.53
C TYR A 172 -22.67 8.10 -6.81
N ILE A 173 -21.79 9.08 -7.03
CA ILE A 173 -21.74 10.37 -6.34
C ILE A 173 -21.64 11.48 -7.38
N PRO A 174 -22.77 12.07 -7.82
CA PRO A 174 -22.81 13.10 -8.86
C PRO A 174 -21.99 14.36 -8.59
N GLU A 175 -21.69 14.63 -7.32
CA GLU A 175 -20.86 15.75 -6.85
C GLU A 175 -19.38 15.56 -7.15
N VAL A 176 -18.93 14.32 -7.42
CA VAL A 176 -17.56 14.06 -7.84
C VAL A 176 -17.42 14.39 -9.32
N GLU A 177 -16.45 15.23 -9.65
CA GLU A 177 -16.09 15.62 -11.01
C GLU A 177 -14.77 14.99 -11.47
N ALA A 178 -13.80 14.89 -10.56
CA ALA A 178 -12.45 14.38 -10.86
C ALA A 178 -11.79 13.71 -9.65
N VAL A 179 -10.79 12.86 -9.92
CA VAL A 179 -9.90 12.29 -8.90
C VAL A 179 -8.47 12.71 -9.21
N TYR A 180 -7.68 13.12 -8.21
CA TYR A 180 -6.24 13.34 -8.38
C TYR A 180 -5.41 12.55 -7.36
N PRO A 181 -4.32 11.90 -7.83
CA PRO A 181 -3.33 11.34 -6.92
C PRO A 181 -2.53 12.46 -6.27
N VAL A 182 -2.27 12.33 -4.97
CA VAL A 182 -1.34 13.16 -4.21
C VAL A 182 -0.29 12.27 -3.55
N PRO A 183 0.91 12.80 -3.23
CA PRO A 183 1.91 12.08 -2.45
C PRO A 183 1.32 11.54 -1.13
#